data_AF-A0A3B9EKF6-F1
#
_entry.id   AF-A0A3B9EKF6-F1
#
_cell.length_a   1.000
_cell.length_b   1.000
_cell.length_c   1.000
_cell.angle_alpha   90.00
_cell.angle_beta   90.00
_cell.angle_gamma   90.00
#
_symmetry.space_group_name_H-M   'P 1'
#
loop_
_entity.id
_entity.type
_entity.pdbx_description
1 polymer ?
#
loop_
_entity_poly.entity_id
_entity_poly.type
_entity_poly.pdbx_seq_one_letter_code
_entity_poly.pdbx_strand_id
1 'polypeptide(L)'
;PVGFWNQSGLTFNLLRDDLGTEGDATDRNYEMSYSRGVPAGEYVVNVHMYGPLPPGRRIPVRVVVSIKRPLEEPEQIAATTVELRSKNQEETAFRFRLSDDGHLVDGSVSKLRKPLITELN
;
A
#
# COMPACT_ATOMS: atom_id res chain seq x y z
N PRO A 1 -8.56 -18.59 7.14
CA PRO A 1 -8.25 -18.42 5.70
C PRO A 1 -7.90 -16.95 5.43
N VAL A 2 -6.71 -16.67 4.90
CA VAL A 2 -6.42 -15.31 4.40
C VAL A 2 -7.22 -15.10 3.11
N GLY A 3 -8.06 -14.06 3.11
CA GLY A 3 -9.11 -13.76 2.12
C GLY A 3 -8.60 -13.24 0.77
N PHE A 4 -9.53 -13.11 -0.18
CA PHE A 4 -9.42 -13.00 -1.65
C PHE A 4 -8.01 -12.99 -2.29
N TRP A 5 -7.57 -14.22 -2.59
CA TRP A 5 -6.34 -14.62 -3.29
C TRP A 5 -5.07 -14.34 -2.50
N ASN A 6 -4.36 -15.40 -2.18
CA ASN A 6 -3.01 -15.39 -1.62
C ASN A 6 -2.06 -14.68 -2.61
N GLN A 7 -2.08 -13.35 -2.65
CA GLN A 7 -1.25 -12.49 -3.50
C GLN A 7 0.17 -12.48 -2.93
N SER A 8 0.80 -13.65 -2.94
CA SER A 8 2.22 -13.82 -2.73
C SER A 8 2.93 -13.50 -4.04
N GLY A 9 3.52 -12.32 -4.12
CA GLY A 9 4.57 -12.04 -5.10
C GLY A 9 5.88 -12.73 -4.71
N LEU A 10 6.88 -12.61 -5.58
CA LEU A 10 8.25 -13.04 -5.27
C LEU A 10 8.78 -12.31 -4.02
N THR A 11 8.50 -11.01 -3.94
CA THR A 11 9.01 -10.13 -2.88
C THR A 11 7.96 -9.85 -1.80
N PHE A 12 6.73 -9.48 -2.15
CA PHE A 12 5.70 -9.06 -1.18
C PHE A 12 4.63 -10.12 -0.96
N ASN A 13 4.09 -10.20 0.27
CA ASN A 13 2.91 -10.98 0.62
C ASN A 13 1.91 -10.11 1.37
N LEU A 14 0.63 -10.28 1.06
CA LEU A 14 -0.47 -9.77 1.86
C LEU A 14 -0.62 -10.64 3.12
N LEU A 15 -0.32 -10.08 4.30
CA LEU A 15 -0.39 -10.78 5.58
C LEU A 15 -1.69 -10.51 6.34
N ARG A 16 -2.35 -9.39 6.06
CA ARG A 16 -3.70 -9.11 6.52
C ARG A 16 -4.51 -8.57 5.36
N ASP A 17 -5.61 -9.25 5.09
CA ASP A 17 -6.65 -8.85 4.15
C ASP A 17 -7.94 -8.69 4.94
N ASP A 18 -8.27 -7.45 5.30
CA ASP A 18 -9.45 -7.14 6.10
C ASP A 18 -10.42 -6.28 5.30
N LEU A 19 -11.19 -6.97 4.45
CA LEU A 19 -12.18 -6.37 3.55
C LEU A 19 -13.43 -5.85 4.28
N GLY A 20 -13.55 -6.11 5.59
CA GLY A 20 -14.55 -5.65 6.55
C GLY A 20 -15.94 -5.31 6.03
N THR A 21 -16.97 -6.08 6.40
CA THR A 21 -18.37 -5.57 6.45
C THR A 21 -19.34 -6.44 7.28
N GLU A 22 -19.05 -7.70 7.57
CA GLU A 22 -19.86 -8.54 8.47
C GLU A 22 -19.10 -8.89 9.76
N GLY A 23 -19.66 -8.53 10.91
CA GLY A 23 -19.18 -8.94 12.23
C GLY A 23 -18.00 -8.15 12.80
N ASP A 24 -17.58 -7.05 12.16
CA ASP A 24 -16.49 -6.22 12.71
C ASP A 24 -17.01 -5.28 13.82
N ALA A 25 -16.53 -5.50 15.03
CA ALA A 25 -16.83 -4.67 16.20
C ALA A 25 -15.89 -3.45 16.30
N THR A 26 -14.91 -3.36 15.41
CA THR A 26 -13.91 -2.28 15.39
C THR A 26 -13.96 -1.55 14.05
N ASP A 27 -13.99 -0.22 14.03
CA ASP A 27 -13.87 0.57 12.79
C ASP A 27 -12.42 0.53 12.21
N ARG A 28 -11.77 -0.64 12.22
CA ARG A 28 -10.36 -0.81 11.88
C ARG A 28 -10.17 -1.82 10.76
N ASN A 29 -10.68 -1.47 9.59
CA ASN A 29 -10.36 -2.14 8.33
C ASN A 29 -8.97 -1.70 7.87
N TYR A 30 -8.01 -2.60 7.86
CA TYR A 30 -6.68 -2.34 7.30
C TYR A 30 -6.08 -3.57 6.64
N GLU A 31 -5.40 -3.30 5.53
CA GLU A 31 -4.59 -4.27 4.82
C GLU A 31 -3.12 -4.10 5.21
N MET A 32 -2.37 -5.20 5.20
CA MET A 32 -0.95 -5.16 5.56
C MET A 32 -0.13 -6.09 4.67
N SER A 33 0.81 -5.51 3.93
CA SER A 33 1.71 -6.21 3.03
C SER A 33 3.16 -6.14 3.53
N TYR A 34 3.87 -7.27 3.48
CA TYR A 34 5.27 -7.37 3.89
C TYR A 34 6.14 -7.91 2.77
N SER A 35 7.36 -7.36 2.63
CA SER A 35 8.39 -7.92 1.79
C SER A 35 9.20 -9.00 2.50
N ARG A 36 9.71 -9.97 1.74
CA ARG A 36 10.82 -10.83 2.15
C ARG A 36 12.12 -10.04 1.96
N GLY A 37 12.71 -9.59 3.06
CA GLY A 37 13.87 -8.71 3.03
C GLY A 37 13.53 -7.29 2.55
N VAL A 38 14.56 -6.51 2.25
CA VAL A 38 14.45 -5.10 1.84
C VAL A 38 15.28 -4.90 0.56
N PRO A 39 14.83 -5.39 -0.60
CA PRO A 39 15.61 -5.28 -1.83
C PRO A 39 15.78 -3.82 -2.26
N ALA A 40 16.92 -3.49 -2.85
CA ALA A 40 17.13 -2.18 -3.45
C ALA A 40 16.20 -1.94 -4.64
N GLY A 41 15.94 -0.67 -4.96
CA GLY A 41 15.22 -0.27 -6.16
C GLY A 41 14.08 0.69 -5.90
N GLU A 42 13.26 0.90 -6.93
CA GLU A 42 12.07 1.75 -6.84
C GLU A 42 10.87 0.96 -6.33
N TYR A 43 10.18 1.55 -5.36
CA TYR A 43 8.92 1.09 -4.83
C TYR A 43 7.82 2.04 -5.25
N VAL A 44 6.71 1.50 -5.71
CA VAL A 44 5.50 2.23 -6.10
C VAL A 44 4.35 1.65 -5.29
N VAL A 45 3.65 2.50 -4.53
CA VAL A 45 2.53 2.09 -3.69
C VAL A 45 1.28 2.78 -4.21
N ASN A 46 0.37 1.98 -4.77
CA ASN A 46 -0.91 2.47 -5.27
C ASN A 46 -2.06 1.93 -4.42
N VAL A 47 -3.14 2.71 -4.36
CA VAL A 47 -4.41 2.33 -3.73
C VAL A 47 -5.46 2.25 -4.82
N HIS A 48 -6.24 1.17 -4.82
CA HIS A 48 -7.22 0.88 -5.87
C HIS A 48 -8.62 0.70 -5.28
N MET A 49 -9.61 1.39 -5.87
CA MET A 49 -11.02 1.19 -5.57
C MET A 49 -11.63 0.22 -6.58
N TYR A 50 -11.88 -1.04 -6.20
CA TYR A 50 -12.56 -2.00 -7.10
C TYR A 50 -14.09 -1.94 -7.04
N GLY A 51 -14.65 -1.65 -5.85
CA GLY A 51 -16.08 -1.62 -5.61
C GLY A 51 -16.76 -0.31 -6.03
N PRO A 52 -18.08 -0.32 -6.27
CA PRO A 52 -18.85 0.92 -6.40
C PRO A 52 -18.93 1.65 -5.06
N LEU A 53 -19.04 2.99 -5.11
CA LEU A 53 -19.32 3.83 -3.95
C LEU A 53 -20.72 4.44 -4.07
N PRO A 54 -21.46 4.58 -2.95
CA PRO A 54 -22.65 5.42 -2.91
C PRO A 54 -22.31 6.84 -3.41
N PRO A 55 -23.22 7.51 -4.15
CA PRO A 55 -23.00 8.87 -4.62
C PRO A 55 -22.56 9.82 -3.50
N GLY A 56 -21.51 10.61 -3.74
CA GLY A 56 -20.98 11.58 -2.78
C GLY A 56 -20.13 10.99 -1.65
N ARG A 57 -20.03 9.66 -1.52
CA ARG A 57 -19.14 9.00 -0.55
C ARG A 57 -17.68 9.20 -0.96
N ARG A 58 -16.83 9.49 0.01
CA ARG A 58 -15.36 9.54 -0.13
C ARG A 58 -14.77 8.54 0.84
N ILE A 59 -13.78 7.77 0.40
CA ILE A 59 -13.08 6.81 1.24
C ILE A 59 -11.65 7.33 1.46
N PRO A 60 -11.34 7.89 2.64
CA PRO A 60 -9.97 8.22 2.99
C PRO A 60 -9.21 6.93 3.33
N VAL A 61 -8.09 6.70 2.65
CA VAL A 61 -7.20 5.55 2.90
C VAL A 61 -5.87 6.09 3.40
N ARG A 62 -5.54 5.80 4.67
CA ARG A 62 -4.26 6.15 5.26
C ARG A 62 -3.23 5.06 4.90
N VAL A 63 -2.19 5.45 4.19
CA VAL A 63 -1.09 4.56 3.77
C VAL A 63 0.15 4.94 4.56
N VAL A 64 0.78 3.95 5.17
CA VAL A 64 2.03 4.09 5.94
C VAL A 64 3.01 3.04 5.45
N VAL A 65 4.26 3.44 5.23
CA VAL A 65 5.36 2.55 4.87
C VAL A 65 6.41 2.62 5.96
N SER A 66 6.79 1.45 6.46
CA SER A 66 7.88 1.29 7.42
C SER A 66 8.87 0.24 6.93
N ILE A 67 10.15 0.44 7.24
CA ILE A 67 11.23 -0.49 6.96
C ILE A 67 11.67 -1.14 8.27
N LYS A 68 11.82 -2.46 8.27
CA LYS A 68 12.43 -3.20 9.39
C LYS A 68 13.75 -3.79 8.92
N ARG A 69 14.86 -3.24 9.40
CA ARG A 69 16.21 -3.79 9.21
C ARG A 69 16.53 -4.82 10.31
N PRO A 70 17.45 -5.78 10.07
CA PRO A 70 17.86 -6.73 11.09
C PRO A 70 18.36 -6.03 12.35
N LEU A 71 17.93 -6.50 13.53
CA LEU A 71 18.33 -5.98 14.85
C LEU A 71 17.98 -4.51 15.14
N GLU A 72 17.29 -3.83 14.24
CA GLU A 72 16.85 -2.45 14.41
C GLU A 72 15.34 -2.37 14.60
N GLU A 73 14.83 -1.30 15.22
CA GLU A 73 13.40 -1.06 15.29
C GLU A 73 12.80 -0.67 13.92
N PRO A 74 11.51 -0.94 13.67
CA PRO A 74 10.87 -0.48 12.44
C PRO A 74 10.90 1.05 12.33
N GLU A 75 11.39 1.57 11.22
CA GLU A 75 11.45 2.99 10.91
C GLU A 75 10.32 3.35 9.94
N GLN A 76 9.46 4.30 10.32
CA GLN A 76 8.43 4.82 9.40
C GLN A 76 9.06 5.83 8.42
N ILE A 77 9.04 5.49 7.13
CA ILE A 77 9.70 6.31 6.09
C ILE A 77 8.73 7.18 5.29
N ALA A 78 7.44 6.83 5.26
CA ALA A 78 6.44 7.60 4.52
C ALA A 78 5.02 7.41 5.09
N ALA A 79 4.23 8.47 5.09
CA ALA A 79 2.81 8.44 5.46
C ALA A 79 1.99 9.46 4.66
N THR A 80 0.79 9.07 4.22
CA THR A 80 -0.12 9.93 3.45
C THR A 80 -1.54 9.39 3.58
N THR A 81 -2.51 10.25 3.25
CA THR A 81 -3.89 9.84 3.03
C THR A 81 -4.23 10.06 1.56
N VAL A 82 -4.88 9.08 0.95
CA VAL A 82 -5.43 9.13 -0.41
C VAL A 82 -6.95 9.14 -0.30
N GLU A 83 -7.64 9.95 -1.10
CA GLU A 83 -9.11 9.95 -1.15
C GLU A 83 -9.61 9.24 -2.41
N LEU A 84 -10.31 8.12 -2.23
CA LEU A 84 -11.02 7.41 -3.29
C LEU A 84 -12.47 7.89 -3.41
N ARG A 85 -12.96 8.03 -4.64
CA ARG A 85 -14.21 8.69 -5.01
C ARG A 85 -15.03 7.90 -6.03
N SER A 86 -14.40 7.04 -6.82
CA SER A 86 -15.09 6.31 -7.89
C SER A 86 -14.59 4.88 -8.05
N LYS A 87 -15.45 4.04 -8.65
CA LYS A 87 -15.09 2.69 -9.05
C LYS A 87 -13.92 2.71 -10.05
N ASN A 88 -13.02 1.75 -9.91
CA ASN A 88 -11.79 1.56 -10.69
C ASN A 88 -10.78 2.71 -10.58
N GLN A 89 -10.92 3.59 -9.57
CA GLN A 89 -9.93 4.63 -9.33
C GLN A 89 -8.63 4.00 -8.81
N GLU A 90 -7.52 4.45 -9.38
CA GLU A 90 -6.16 4.10 -8.96
C GLU A 90 -5.40 5.38 -8.65
N GLU A 91 -4.81 5.44 -7.46
CA GLU A 91 -4.02 6.58 -7.01
C GLU A 91 -2.65 6.12 -6.48
N THR A 92 -1.60 6.83 -6.88
CA THR A 92 -0.25 6.60 -6.32
C THR A 92 -0.13 7.31 -4.97
N ALA A 93 -0.01 6.52 -3.90
CA ALA A 93 0.24 7.04 -2.56
C ALA A 93 1.69 7.51 -2.42
N PHE A 94 2.64 6.67 -2.86
CA PHE A 94 4.07 6.97 -2.84
C PHE A 94 4.81 6.36 -4.00
N ARG A 95 5.93 7.01 -4.33
CA ARG A 95 7.10 6.38 -4.93
C ARG A 95 8.30 6.70 -4.06
N PHE A 96 9.18 5.74 -3.85
CA PHE A 96 10.43 5.94 -3.12
C PHE A 96 11.48 4.96 -3.62
N ARG A 97 12.75 5.20 -3.28
CA ARG A 97 13.85 4.29 -3.62
C ARG A 97 14.57 3.83 -2.38
N LEU A 98 14.93 2.55 -2.37
CA LEU A 98 15.82 1.98 -1.36
C LEU A 98 17.20 1.68 -1.97
N SER A 99 18.25 1.92 -1.20
CA SER A 99 19.62 1.53 -1.51
C SER A 99 19.88 0.04 -1.21
N ASP A 100 21.06 -0.45 -1.59
CA ASP A 100 21.49 -1.85 -1.42
C ASP A 100 21.57 -2.32 0.04
N ASP A 101 21.75 -1.39 0.97
CA ASP A 101 21.74 -1.60 2.42
C ASP A 101 20.32 -1.44 3.04
N GLY A 102 19.30 -1.21 2.21
CA GLY A 102 17.90 -1.10 2.65
C GLY A 102 17.55 0.25 3.29
N HIS A 103 18.35 1.30 3.07
CA HIS A 103 18.05 2.66 3.50
C HIS A 103 17.18 3.39 2.47
N LEU A 104 16.35 4.33 2.95
CA LEU A 104 15.65 5.26 2.08
C LEU A 104 16.68 6.17 1.39
N VAL A 105 16.61 6.26 0.07
CA VAL A 105 17.41 7.24 -0.68
C VAL A 105 16.84 8.63 -0.43
N ASP A 106 17.67 9.53 0.10
CA ASP A 106 17.28 10.90 0.42
C ASP A 106 16.62 11.62 -0.77
N GLY A 107 15.51 12.30 -0.49
CA GLY A 107 14.74 13.04 -1.51
C GLY A 107 14.01 12.17 -2.54
N SER A 108 14.02 10.84 -2.41
CA SER A 108 13.37 9.94 -3.38
C SER A 108 11.85 9.83 -3.21
N VAL A 109 11.32 10.23 -2.05
CA VAL A 109 9.87 10.14 -1.77
C VAL A 109 9.12 11.14 -2.64
N SER A 110 8.20 10.64 -3.46
CA SER A 110 7.34 11.46 -4.31
C SER A 110 5.91 10.91 -4.36
N LYS A 111 4.98 11.75 -4.83
CA LYS A 111 3.59 11.38 -5.12
C LYS A 111 3.29 11.43 -6.62
N LEU A 112 4.34 11.38 -7.45
CA LEU A 112 4.18 11.42 -8.90
C LEU A 112 3.42 10.17 -9.35
N ARG A 113 2.31 10.38 -10.08
CA ARG A 113 1.46 9.30 -10.56
C ARG A 113 2.27 8.31 -11.40
N LYS A 114 2.17 7.02 -11.05
CA LYS A 114 2.68 5.88 -11.81
C LYS A 114 1.68 4.74 -11.67
N PRO A 115 0.76 4.55 -12.62
CA PRO A 115 -0.21 3.48 -12.53
C PRO A 115 0.48 2.12 -12.73
N LEU A 116 -0.07 1.13 -12.06
CA LEU A 116 0.34 -0.27 -12.09
C LEU A 116 -0.70 -1.13 -12.81
N ILE A 117 -1.96 -0.66 -12.92
CA ILE A 117 -3.05 -1.43 -13.52
C ILE A 117 -3.78 -0.64 -14.62
N THR A 118 -4.03 0.66 -14.42
CA THR A 118 -4.89 1.45 -15.32
C THR A 118 -4.24 1.95 -16.62
N GLU A 119 -2.93 1.72 -16.84
CA GLU A 119 -2.24 2.10 -18.10
C GLU A 119 -2.06 0.94 -19.10
N LEU A 120 -2.50 -0.28 -18.77
CA LEU A 120 -2.54 -1.39 -19.72
C LEU A 120 -3.83 -1.31 -20.55
N ASN A 121 -3.88 -0.35 -21.49
CA ASN A 121 -4.86 -0.31 -22.59
C ASN A 121 -4.15 -0.45 -23.92
#